data_AF-R6AF66-F1
#
_entry.id   AF-R6AF66-F1
#
_cell.length_a   1.000
_cell.length_b   1.000
_cell.length_c   1.000
_cell.angle_alpha   90.00
_cell.angle_beta   90.00
_cell.angle_gamma   90.00
#
_symmetry.space_group_name_H-M   'P 1'
#
loop_
_entity.id
_entity.type
_entity.pdbx_description
1 polymer ?
#
loop_
_entity_poly.entity_id
_entity_poly.type
_entity_poly.pdbx_seq_one_letter_code
_entity_poly.pdbx_strand_id
1 'polypeptide(L)'
;MIVIKTETGSIITDPKEISVGQDLEGDYYVIADLSDSDRVKPIKLTALPHDKEALSQVVDDMYNYIEVGLGQGQCRNVCLEMSQIVKLRCDTH
;
A
#
# COMPACT_ATOMS: atom_id res chain seq x y z
N MET A 1 7.37 13.45 1.85
CA MET A 1 6.78 12.80 0.66
C MET A 1 6.81 11.29 0.87
N ILE A 2 5.72 10.61 0.58
CA ILE A 2 5.63 9.15 0.56
C ILE A 2 5.76 8.72 -0.90
N VAL A 3 6.59 7.72 -1.17
CA VAL A 3 6.77 7.13 -2.50
C VAL A 3 6.55 5.63 -2.34
N ILE A 4 5.63 5.06 -3.10
CA ILE A 4 5.29 3.65 -3.08
C ILE A 4 5.55 3.07 -4.46
N LYS A 5 6.40 2.04 -4.51
CA LYS A 5 6.56 1.20 -5.70
C LYS A 5 5.62 0.00 -5.58
N THR A 6 4.65 -0.09 -6.47
CA THR A 6 3.70 -1.22 -6.52
C THR A 6 4.42 -2.52 -6.86
N GLU A 7 3.81 -3.66 -6.59
CA GLU A 7 4.37 -4.96 -7.00
C GLU A 7 4.50 -5.09 -8.52
N THR A 8 3.64 -4.38 -9.26
CA THR A 8 3.68 -4.28 -10.73
C THR A 8 4.74 -3.31 -11.25
N GLY A 9 5.44 -2.59 -10.36
CA GLY A 9 6.54 -1.68 -10.69
C GLY A 9 6.16 -0.22 -10.95
N SER A 10 4.88 0.13 -10.86
CA SER A 10 4.41 1.52 -10.92
C SER A 10 4.87 2.31 -9.70
N ILE A 11 5.07 3.61 -9.85
CA ILE A 11 5.44 4.51 -8.76
C ILE A 11 4.27 5.42 -8.44
N ILE A 12 3.88 5.43 -7.17
CA ILE A 12 2.79 6.21 -6.58
C ILE A 12 3.39 7.16 -5.56
N THR A 13 2.93 8.40 -5.51
CA THR A 13 3.47 9.41 -4.60
C THR A 13 2.36 10.08 -3.81
N ASP A 14 2.63 10.33 -2.53
CA ASP A 14 1.76 11.01 -1.57
C ASP A 14 0.29 10.56 -1.66
N PRO A 15 0.01 9.25 -1.49
CA PRO A 15 -1.36 8.78 -1.44
C PRO A 15 -2.07 9.42 -0.25
N LYS A 16 -3.35 9.72 -0.43
CA LYS A 16 -4.21 10.29 0.61
C LYS A 16 -4.55 9.24 1.66
N GLU A 17 -4.84 8.03 1.22
CA GLU A 17 -5.15 6.89 2.07
C GLU A 17 -4.59 5.61 1.44
N ILE A 18 -4.12 4.70 2.29
CA ILE A 18 -3.76 3.33 1.94
C ILE A 18 -4.67 2.41 2.76
N SER A 19 -5.33 1.47 2.11
CA SER A 19 -6.31 0.59 2.76
C SER A 19 -6.46 -0.73 2.03
N VAL A 20 -7.20 -1.67 2.64
CA VAL A 20 -7.60 -2.92 1.98
C VAL A 20 -8.87 -2.67 1.19
N GLY A 21 -8.80 -2.82 -0.13
CA GLY A 21 -9.91 -2.69 -1.06
C GLY A 21 -10.37 -4.06 -1.55
N GLN A 22 -11.67 -4.17 -1.82
CA GLN A 22 -12.25 -5.32 -2.51
C GLN A 22 -12.62 -4.89 -3.93
N ASP A 23 -12.29 -5.70 -4.93
CA ASP A 23 -12.75 -5.45 -6.29
C ASP A 23 -14.12 -6.07 -6.58
N LEU A 24 -14.58 -5.94 -7.83
CA LEU A 24 -15.90 -6.42 -8.26
C LEU A 24 -16.02 -7.94 -8.25
N GLU A 25 -14.91 -8.67 -8.25
CA GLU A 25 -14.86 -10.13 -8.22
C GLU A 25 -14.84 -10.67 -6.79
N GLY A 26 -14.74 -9.77 -5.80
CA GLY A 26 -14.69 -10.11 -4.38
C GLY A 26 -13.28 -10.32 -3.85
N ASP A 27 -12.26 -10.08 -4.69
CA ASP A 27 -10.87 -10.26 -4.35
C ASP A 27 -10.30 -9.06 -3.61
N TYR A 28 -9.43 -9.30 -2.62
CA TYR A 28 -8.84 -8.25 -1.78
C TYR A 28 -7.44 -7.86 -2.24
N TYR A 29 -7.18 -6.56 -2.25
CA TYR A 29 -5.90 -5.94 -2.60
C TYR A 29 -5.56 -4.82 -1.64
N VAL A 30 -4.28 -4.50 -1.49
CA VAL A 30 -3.93 -3.17 -0.94
C VAL A 30 -4.15 -2.15 -2.02
N ILE A 31 -4.83 -1.06 -1.69
CA ILE A 31 -5.12 0.03 -2.60
C ILE A 31 -4.62 1.36 -2.03
N ALA A 32 -4.25 2.26 -2.92
CA ALA A 32 -3.96 3.65 -2.61
C ALA A 32 -5.04 4.55 -3.21
N ASP A 33 -5.69 5.34 -2.37
CA ASP A 33 -6.50 6.46 -2.82
C ASP A 33 -5.59 7.65 -3.15
N LEU A 34 -5.60 8.05 -4.43
CA LEU A 34 -4.90 9.24 -4.92
C LEU A 34 -5.84 10.41 -5.17
N SER A 35 -7.10 10.24 -4.80
CA SER A 35 -8.16 11.13 -5.20
C SER A 35 -8.21 12.37 -4.31
N ASP A 36 -8.24 13.53 -4.95
CA ASP A 36 -8.77 14.75 -4.35
C ASP A 36 -10.33 14.74 -4.37
N SER A 37 -10.95 13.74 -5.00
CA SER A 37 -12.41 13.61 -5.21
C SER A 37 -12.83 12.17 -5.52
N ASP A 38 -13.99 11.74 -5.01
CA ASP A 38 -14.60 10.39 -5.10
C ASP A 38 -14.70 9.71 -6.49
N ARG A 39 -14.32 10.38 -7.58
CA ARG A 39 -14.38 9.86 -8.95
C ARG A 39 -13.11 9.17 -9.43
N VAL A 40 -11.97 9.35 -8.74
CA VAL A 40 -10.74 8.66 -9.12
C VAL A 40 -10.75 7.27 -8.51
N LYS A 41 -10.60 6.24 -9.36
CA LYS A 41 -10.53 4.87 -8.89
C LYS A 41 -9.23 4.69 -8.09
N PRO A 42 -9.28 4.04 -6.92
CA PRO A 42 -8.08 3.76 -6.15
C PRO A 42 -7.16 2.80 -6.93
N ILE A 43 -5.85 2.95 -6.72
CA ILE A 43 -4.83 2.19 -7.45
C ILE A 43 -4.43 0.96 -6.63
N LYS A 44 -4.45 -0.23 -7.25
CA LYS A 44 -3.95 -1.46 -6.64
C LYS A 44 -2.42 -1.37 -6.44
N LEU A 45 -1.99 -1.59 -5.20
CA LEU A 45 -0.58 -1.62 -4.80
C LEU A 45 0.01 -3.03 -4.87
N THR A 46 -0.82 -4.06 -4.63
CA THR A 46 -0.46 -5.48 -4.79
C THR A 46 -0.75 -5.97 -6.21
N ALA A 47 0.02 -6.96 -6.67
CA ALA A 47 -0.13 -7.54 -8.00
C ALA A 47 -1.18 -8.66 -8.03
N LEU A 48 -1.35 -9.36 -6.91
CA LEU A 48 -2.25 -10.49 -6.78
C LEU A 48 -3.24 -10.27 -5.63
N PRO A 49 -4.38 -10.98 -5.65
CA PRO A 49 -5.29 -11.00 -4.52
C PRO A 49 -4.68 -11.80 -3.37
N HIS A 50 -4.98 -11.38 -2.15
CA HIS A 50 -4.52 -12.05 -0.94
C HIS A 50 -5.63 -12.11 0.11
N ASP A 51 -5.39 -12.88 1.17
CA ASP A 51 -6.28 -12.93 2.32
C ASP A 51 -6.43 -11.54 2.98
N LYS A 52 -7.65 -11.22 3.39
CA LYS A 52 -7.99 -9.91 3.95
C LYS A 52 -7.24 -9.61 5.26
N GLU A 53 -7.05 -10.60 6.13
CA GLU A 53 -6.34 -10.42 7.40
C GLU A 53 -4.85 -10.19 7.15
N ALA A 54 -4.26 -10.95 6.22
CA ALA A 54 -2.87 -10.74 5.80
C ALA A 54 -2.67 -9.32 5.21
N LEU A 55 -3.60 -8.86 4.37
CA LEU A 55 -3.55 -7.52 3.80
C LEU A 55 -3.75 -6.41 4.83
N SER A 56 -4.59 -6.63 5.84
CA SER A 56 -4.77 -5.68 6.94
C SER A 56 -3.45 -5.48 7.70
N GLN A 57 -2.73 -6.57 7.98
CA GLN A 57 -1.40 -6.50 8.62
C GLN A 57 -0.37 -5.79 7.74
N VAL A 58 -0.40 -6.00 6.42
CA VAL A 58 0.44 -5.26 5.47
C VAL A 58 0.19 -3.76 5.57
N VAL A 59 -1.08 -3.33 5.60
CA VAL A 59 -1.45 -1.91 5.73
C VAL A 59 -0.97 -1.33 7.07
N ASP A 60 -1.14 -2.05 8.17
CA ASP A 60 -0.66 -1.62 9.49
C ASP A 60 0.87 -1.44 9.50
N ASP A 61 1.61 -2.40 8.94
CA ASP A 61 3.07 -2.32 8.82
C ASP A 61 3.51 -1.13 7.95
N MET A 62 2.78 -0.82 6.88
CA MET A 62 3.04 0.36 6.05
C MET A 62 2.86 1.66 6.83
N TYR A 63 1.74 1.83 7.55
CA TYR A 63 1.53 3.03 8.36
C TYR A 63 2.54 3.18 9.48
N ASN A 64 2.88 2.08 10.17
CA ASN A 64 3.95 2.07 11.18
C ASN A 64 5.28 2.53 10.57
N TYR A 65 5.64 2.03 9.38
CA TYR A 65 6.88 2.44 8.70
C TYR A 65 6.85 3.93 8.30
N ILE A 66 5.70 4.41 7.80
CA ILE A 66 5.51 5.83 7.46
C ILE A 66 5.64 6.70 8.72
N GLU A 67 4.97 6.34 9.81
CA GLU A 67 5.00 7.09 11.07
C GLU A 67 6.42 7.15 11.65
N VAL A 68 7.14 6.02 11.69
CA VAL A 68 8.53 5.98 12.15
C VAL A 68 9.43 6.81 11.24
N GLY A 69 9.32 6.64 9.92
CA GLY A 69 10.17 7.34 8.95
C GLY A 69 9.96 8.86 8.94
N LEU A 70 8.72 9.33 9.08
CA LEU A 70 8.38 10.75 9.14
C LEU A 70 8.60 11.35 10.53
N GLY A 71 8.16 10.66 11.58
CA GLY A 71 8.16 11.15 12.97
C GLY A 71 9.55 11.28 13.57
N GLN A 72 10.51 10.45 13.14
CA GLN A 72 11.90 10.57 13.60
C GLN A 72 12.74 11.58 12.80
N GLY A 73 12.15 12.29 11.83
CA GLY A 73 12.86 13.21 10.95
C GLY A 73 13.98 12.54 10.13
N GLN A 74 13.99 11.21 10.06
CA GLN A 74 15.07 10.42 9.46
C GLN A 74 15.14 10.60 7.96
N CYS A 75 14.00 10.87 7.30
CA CYS A 75 13.93 10.96 5.86
C CYS A 75 13.05 12.13 5.39
N ARG A 76 13.51 12.88 4.37
CA ARG A 76 12.65 13.81 3.61
C ARG A 76 11.57 13.08 2.82
N ASN A 77 11.87 11.84 2.40
CA ASN A 77 11.00 10.97 1.62
C ASN A 77 10.94 9.57 2.24
N VAL A 78 9.74 9.02 2.44
CA VAL A 78 9.55 7.62 2.84
C VAL A 78 9.32 6.81 1.57
N CYS A 79 10.17 5.81 1.32
CA CYS A 79 10.05 4.93 0.16
C CYS A 79 9.60 3.54 0.61
N LEU A 80 8.48 3.06 0.06
CA LEU A 80 7.90 1.75 0.32
C LEU A 80 7.97 0.91 -0.96
N GLU A 81 8.46 -0.32 -0.86
CA GLU A 81 8.44 -1.27 -1.97
C GLU A 81 7.47 -2.41 -1.63
N MET A 82 6.32 -2.46 -2.31
CA MET A 82 5.25 -3.42 -1.99
C MET A 82 5.72 -4.87 -2.08
N SER A 83 6.62 -5.18 -3.02
CA SER A 83 7.17 -6.52 -3.17
C SER A 83 7.99 -6.99 -1.96
N GLN A 84 8.49 -6.07 -1.13
CA GLN A 84 9.17 -6.40 0.12
C GLN A 84 8.19 -6.55 1.27
N ILE A 85 7.21 -5.64 1.37
CA ILE A 85 6.26 -5.60 2.47
C ILE A 85 5.29 -6.78 2.41
N VAL A 86 4.77 -7.08 1.21
CA VAL A 86 3.86 -8.22 0.98
C VAL A 86 4.56 -9.53 1.33
N LYS A 87 5.85 -9.70 0.99
CA LYS A 87 6.63 -10.91 1.35
C LYS A 87 6.75 -11.17 2.84
N LEU A 88 6.60 -10.16 3.69
CA LEU A 88 6.69 -10.32 5.15
C LEU A 88 5.43 -10.96 5.74
N ARG A 89 4.28 -10.85 5.07
CA ARG A 89 2.96 -11.14 5.64
C ARG A 89 2.04 -11.99 4.77
N CYS A 90 2.30 -12.03 3.46
CA CYS A 90 1.52 -12.81 2.51
C CYS A 90 2.37 -13.95 1.98
N ASP A 91 1.87 -15.18 2.12
CA ASP A 91 2.50 -16.36 1.52
C ASP A 91 2.53 -16.20 0.00
N THR A 92 3.73 -16.02 -0.55
CA THR A 92 3.93 -15.98 -2.00
C THR A 92 3.92 -17.44 -2.48
N HIS A 93 2.76 -17.88 -2.99
CA HIS A 93 2.62 -19.18 -3.64
C HIS A 93 3.22 -19.15 -5.06
#